data_AF-C4V6H4-F1
#
_entry.id   AF-C4V6H4-F1
#
_cell.length_a   1.000
_cell.length_b   1.000
_cell.length_c   1.000
_cell.angle_alpha   90.00
_cell.angle_beta   90.00
_cell.angle_gamma   90.00
#
_symmetry.space_group_name_H-M   'P 1'
#
loop_
_entity.id
_entity.type
_entity.pdbx_description
1 polymer ?
#
loop_
_entity_poly.entity_id
_entity_poly.type
_entity_poly.pdbx_seq_one_letter_code
_entity_poly.pdbx_strand_id
1 'polypeptide(L)'
;MVGGFAWEKEYKRTWLDDERSDTIKEFKLNKFVYNDRKKGVLRHLHILIDISSSIDKNDYLPSIRKNVIRSLEKFIPTFFLENPISGLSFSTVNEKTVKSTNSVEIADLLNQKGEGNFSLLNGLYDAIDQIKSYTFCREILVIVSSLVLKDPDSYTDVIDLLRKHNIKVNIISLCGELMIYKNIVESTGGKFFVPLNIDHFNYILRCMTVPGELNSSTINLIKLGFPKVIYEEGVCACHLQLQSVGYECPLCKTFICSLPMGCPICELQLVSSLNIAKAFQHMYPLAPFTKCCNGVCFVCNSPGNFSCEKCNSVYCDSCDLFVHNNLNFCLGCKN
;
A
#
# COMPACT_ATOMS: atom_id res chain seq x y z
N MET A 1 8.13 65.95 8.62
CA MET A 1 7.61 64.82 7.83
C MET A 1 8.13 63.55 8.48
N VAL A 2 7.27 62.87 9.24
CA VAL A 2 7.60 61.60 9.90
C VAL A 2 7.66 60.55 8.79
N GLY A 3 8.82 59.92 8.61
CA GLY A 3 9.00 58.83 7.66
C GLY A 3 8.18 57.63 8.13
N GLY A 4 7.16 57.27 7.35
CA GLY A 4 6.32 56.12 7.62
C GLY A 4 7.13 54.82 7.68
N PHE A 5 6.77 53.93 8.59
CA PHE A 5 7.47 52.67 8.80
C PHE A 5 7.33 51.77 7.57
N ALA A 6 8.31 50.91 7.29
CA ALA A 6 8.32 50.04 6.10
C ALA A 6 7.10 49.09 5.97
N TRP A 7 6.37 48.85 7.05
CA TRP A 7 5.12 48.06 7.10
C TRP A 7 3.85 48.89 6.87
N GLU A 8 3.95 50.22 6.79
CA GLU A 8 2.87 51.12 6.36
C GLU A 8 2.78 51.20 4.82
N LYS A 9 3.65 50.50 4.08
CA LYS A 9 3.46 50.30 2.64
C LYS A 9 2.17 49.53 2.43
N GLU A 10 1.29 50.07 1.58
CA GLU A 10 0.00 49.48 1.20
C GLU A 10 0.12 47.95 1.04
N TYR A 11 -0.75 47.25 1.75
CA TYR A 11 -0.95 45.81 1.64
C TYR A 11 -1.32 45.49 0.18
N LYS A 12 -0.31 45.26 -0.68
CA LYS A 12 -0.54 44.77 -2.03
C LYS A 12 -1.20 43.41 -1.89
N ARG A 13 -2.43 43.33 -2.38
CA ARG A 13 -3.24 42.11 -2.35
C ARG A 13 -2.51 41.01 -3.10
N THR A 14 -2.08 39.98 -2.38
CA THR A 14 -1.32 38.83 -2.90
C THR A 14 -2.08 38.07 -3.99
N TRP A 15 -3.42 38.22 -4.04
CA TRP A 15 -4.31 37.62 -5.03
C TRP A 15 -4.52 38.43 -6.31
N LEU A 16 -3.87 39.59 -6.48
CA LEU A 16 -3.93 40.35 -7.74
C LEU A 16 -2.92 39.87 -8.79
N ASP A 17 -1.93 39.06 -8.41
CA ASP A 17 -0.87 38.58 -9.31
C ASP A 17 -1.11 37.16 -9.87
N ASP A 18 -2.21 36.49 -9.50
CA ASP A 18 -2.49 35.11 -9.92
C ASP A 18 -3.48 35.03 -11.09
N GLU A 19 -3.05 35.53 -12.26
CA GLU A 19 -3.55 35.02 -13.56
C GLU A 19 -2.86 33.70 -13.96
N ARG A 20 -2.06 33.12 -13.07
CA ARG A 20 -1.57 31.76 -13.20
C ARG A 20 -2.68 30.83 -12.75
N SER A 21 -3.42 30.30 -13.72
CA SER A 21 -4.22 29.11 -13.52
C SER A 21 -3.34 28.04 -12.84
N ASP A 22 -3.55 27.86 -11.54
CA ASP A 22 -3.04 26.71 -10.78
C ASP A 22 -3.75 25.47 -11.34
N THR A 23 -3.29 25.05 -12.51
CA THR A 23 -3.51 23.70 -12.98
C THR A 23 -2.83 22.84 -11.94
N ILE A 24 -3.64 22.21 -11.09
CA ILE A 24 -3.22 21.14 -10.19
C ILE A 24 -2.36 20.24 -11.06
N LYS A 25 -1.04 20.31 -10.86
CA LYS A 25 -0.13 19.40 -11.53
C LYS A 25 -0.48 18.06 -10.92
N GLU A 26 -1.34 17.30 -11.59
CA GLU A 26 -1.43 15.86 -11.36
C GLU A 26 0.02 15.41 -11.30
N PHE A 27 0.43 14.93 -10.13
CA PHE A 27 1.78 14.46 -9.97
C PHE A 27 2.00 13.49 -11.14
N LYS A 28 2.97 13.79 -12.02
CA LYS A 28 3.33 12.92 -13.14
C LYS A 28 4.02 11.72 -12.50
N LEU A 29 3.19 10.77 -12.07
CA LEU A 29 3.60 9.69 -11.21
C LEU A 29 3.93 8.50 -12.09
N ASN A 30 5.23 8.26 -12.28
CA ASN A 30 5.68 6.93 -12.63
C ASN A 30 5.30 6.02 -11.46
N LYS A 31 4.27 5.19 -11.66
CA LYS A 31 3.73 4.28 -10.63
C LYS A 31 4.80 3.30 -10.12
N PHE A 32 5.85 3.06 -10.93
CA PHE A 32 6.88 2.09 -10.64
C PHE A 32 8.28 2.66 -10.90
N VAL A 33 9.12 2.67 -9.87
CA VAL A 33 10.57 2.74 -10.07
C VAL A 33 10.98 1.37 -10.60
N TYR A 34 11.53 1.35 -11.83
CA TYR A 34 12.03 0.11 -12.40
C TYR A 34 13.08 -0.50 -11.49
N ASN A 35 12.86 -1.75 -11.12
CA ASN A 35 13.79 -2.50 -10.30
C ASN A 35 13.65 -4.00 -10.57
N ASP A 36 14.75 -4.60 -11.01
CA ASP A 36 14.89 -6.01 -11.34
C ASP A 36 15.38 -6.87 -10.14
N ARG A 37 15.38 -6.30 -8.94
CA ARG A 37 15.69 -7.04 -7.71
C ARG A 37 14.52 -7.94 -7.30
N LYS A 38 14.85 -8.98 -6.53
CA LYS A 38 13.87 -9.90 -5.94
C LYS A 38 12.82 -9.13 -5.13
N LYS A 39 11.55 -9.48 -5.32
CA LYS A 39 10.42 -8.84 -4.64
C LYS A 39 9.69 -9.83 -3.73
N GLY A 40 9.18 -9.32 -2.61
CA GLY A 40 8.34 -10.07 -1.69
C GLY A 40 6.88 -10.12 -2.14
N VAL A 41 6.57 -10.90 -3.18
CA VAL A 41 5.22 -10.99 -3.77
C VAL A 41 4.18 -11.49 -2.76
N LEU A 42 4.56 -12.48 -1.94
CA LEU A 42 3.76 -12.96 -0.82
C LEU A 42 4.14 -12.14 0.40
N ARG A 43 3.19 -11.31 0.85
CA ARG A 43 3.35 -10.52 2.06
C ARG A 43 2.10 -10.49 2.91
N HIS A 44 2.31 -10.23 4.18
CA HIS A 44 1.27 -9.89 5.13
C HIS A 44 1.52 -8.45 5.57
N LEU A 45 0.61 -7.55 5.19
CA LEU A 45 0.65 -6.15 5.57
C LEU A 45 -0.28 -5.95 6.77
N HIS A 46 0.27 -5.47 7.88
CA HIS A 46 -0.51 -5.09 9.05
C HIS A 46 -0.53 -3.57 9.18
N ILE A 47 -1.72 -2.98 9.23
CA ILE A 47 -1.91 -1.54 9.28
C ILE A 47 -2.27 -1.14 10.72
N LEU A 48 -1.32 -0.48 11.39
CA LEU A 48 -1.51 0.16 12.69
C LEU A 48 -2.06 1.57 12.48
N ILE A 49 -3.19 1.89 13.10
CA ILE A 49 -3.84 3.19 12.96
C ILE A 49 -3.93 3.87 14.33
N ASP A 50 -3.36 5.07 14.42
CA ASP A 50 -3.46 5.95 15.57
C ASP A 50 -4.91 6.45 15.75
N ILE A 51 -5.56 6.06 16.85
CA ILE A 51 -6.90 6.54 17.22
C ILE A 51 -6.86 7.47 18.45
N SER A 52 -5.76 8.19 18.63
CA SER A 52 -5.65 9.24 19.66
C SER A 52 -6.52 10.46 19.33
N SER A 53 -6.63 11.38 20.28
CA SER A 53 -7.31 12.67 20.09
C SER A 53 -6.81 13.48 18.87
N SER A 54 -5.62 13.21 18.34
CA SER A 54 -5.08 13.90 17.16
C SER A 54 -5.80 13.51 15.86
N ILE A 55 -6.44 12.35 15.77
CA ILE A 55 -7.08 11.88 14.54
C ILE A 55 -8.36 12.68 14.20
N ASP A 56 -8.96 13.36 15.18
CA ASP A 56 -10.14 14.20 14.97
C ASP A 56 -9.78 15.68 14.71
N LYS A 57 -8.49 16.00 14.49
CA LYS A 57 -8.06 17.33 14.03
C LYS A 57 -8.59 17.65 12.63
N ASN A 58 -8.66 18.93 12.33
CA ASN A 58 -9.23 19.47 11.10
C ASN A 58 -8.16 19.84 10.04
N ASP A 59 -6.93 19.35 10.18
CA ASP A 59 -5.83 19.61 9.24
C ASP A 59 -6.20 19.12 7.82
N TYR A 60 -6.93 18.00 7.73
CA TYR A 60 -7.62 17.55 6.52
C TYR A 60 -9.14 17.63 6.72
N LEU A 61 -9.84 18.44 5.93
CA LEU A 61 -11.30 18.56 6.02
C LEU A 61 -12.02 17.30 5.49
N PRO A 62 -13.09 16.81 6.14
CA PRO A 62 -13.72 17.33 7.36
C PRO A 62 -13.01 16.94 8.67
N SER A 63 -12.30 15.82 8.71
CA SER A 63 -11.35 15.45 9.78
C SER A 63 -10.33 14.47 9.23
N ILE A 64 -9.17 14.35 9.89
CA ILE A 64 -8.14 13.38 9.50
C ILE A 64 -8.74 11.96 9.47
N ARG A 65 -9.49 11.58 10.51
CA ARG A 65 -10.15 10.27 10.61
C ARG A 65 -11.01 9.92 9.41
N LYS A 66 -11.93 10.82 9.01
CA LYS A 66 -12.84 10.59 7.88
C LYS A 66 -12.08 10.44 6.57
N ASN A 67 -11.00 11.18 6.39
CA ASN A 67 -10.17 11.08 5.20
C ASN A 67 -9.36 9.78 5.16
N VAL A 68 -8.77 9.37 6.29
CA VAL A 68 -8.07 8.09 6.42
C VAL A 68 -9.01 6.93 6.12
N ILE A 69 -10.25 6.93 6.65
CA ILE A 69 -11.26 5.91 6.34
C ILE A 69 -11.50 5.82 4.82
N ARG A 70 -11.83 6.94 4.17
CA ARG A 70 -12.10 6.99 2.72
C ARG A 70 -10.92 6.52 1.88
N SER A 71 -9.70 6.87 2.29
CA SER A 71 -8.48 6.45 1.62
C SER A 71 -8.24 4.95 1.79
N LEU A 72 -8.46 4.41 2.99
CA LEU A 72 -8.30 2.98 3.26
C LEU A 72 -9.37 2.13 2.57
N GLU A 73 -10.63 2.58 2.54
CA GLU A 73 -11.72 1.94 1.80
C GLU A 73 -11.41 1.81 0.29
N LYS A 74 -10.71 2.80 -0.30
CA LYS A 74 -10.22 2.74 -1.68
C LYS A 74 -8.96 1.87 -1.80
N PHE A 75 -8.10 1.89 -0.80
CA PHE A 75 -6.83 1.16 -0.80
C PHE A 75 -7.03 -0.34 -0.72
N ILE A 76 -7.89 -0.86 0.16
CA ILE A 76 -8.11 -2.31 0.33
C ILE A 76 -8.44 -3.04 -0.98
N PRO A 77 -9.48 -2.65 -1.76
CA PRO A 77 -9.80 -3.35 -3.00
C PRO A 77 -8.67 -3.22 -4.01
N THR A 78 -7.98 -2.08 -4.05
CA THR A 78 -6.82 -1.86 -4.91
C THR A 78 -5.64 -2.76 -4.52
N PHE A 79 -5.43 -2.96 -3.21
CA PHE A 79 -4.39 -3.83 -2.67
C PHE A 79 -4.62 -5.29 -3.05
N PHE A 80 -5.84 -5.81 -2.87
CA PHE A 80 -6.18 -7.18 -3.25
C PHE A 80 -6.24 -7.39 -4.76
N LEU A 81 -6.55 -6.34 -5.54
CA LEU A 81 -6.51 -6.40 -7.00
C LEU A 81 -5.08 -6.66 -7.50
N GLU A 82 -4.10 -5.95 -6.94
CA GLU A 82 -2.67 -6.05 -7.31
C GLU A 82 -1.99 -7.26 -6.61
N ASN A 83 -2.38 -7.55 -5.35
CA ASN A 83 -1.78 -8.58 -4.50
C ASN A 83 -2.85 -9.58 -3.99
N PRO A 84 -3.41 -10.43 -4.85
CA PRO A 84 -4.53 -11.29 -4.46
C PRO A 84 -4.16 -12.30 -3.36
N ILE A 85 -2.92 -12.77 -3.35
CA ILE A 85 -2.43 -13.79 -2.40
C ILE A 85 -1.85 -13.21 -1.09
N SER A 86 -1.84 -11.88 -0.95
CA SER A 86 -1.31 -11.23 0.24
C SER A 86 -2.37 -11.10 1.33
N GLY A 87 -1.93 -11.15 2.60
CA GLY A 87 -2.79 -10.92 3.75
C GLY A 87 -2.80 -9.44 4.15
N LEU A 88 -3.94 -8.99 4.67
CA LEU A 88 -4.12 -7.65 5.22
C LEU A 88 -4.79 -7.77 6.60
N SER A 89 -4.28 -7.03 7.57
CA SER A 89 -4.83 -6.97 8.93
C SER A 89 -4.71 -5.57 9.48
N PHE A 90 -5.54 -5.24 10.46
CA PHE A 90 -5.66 -3.90 11.02
C PHE A 90 -5.63 -3.94 12.53
N SER A 91 -5.06 -2.90 13.12
CA SER A 91 -5.15 -2.64 14.54
C SER A 91 -5.28 -1.15 14.79
N THR A 92 -6.12 -0.80 15.75
CA THR A 92 -6.25 0.58 16.23
C THR A 92 -5.58 0.73 17.59
N VAL A 93 -4.85 1.81 17.75
CA VAL A 93 -3.99 2.02 18.91
C VAL A 93 -4.23 3.40 19.47
N ASN A 94 -4.49 3.45 20.77
CA ASN A 94 -4.42 4.65 21.59
C ASN A 94 -3.37 4.41 22.70
N GLU A 95 -3.69 4.66 23.96
CA GLU A 95 -2.82 4.32 25.09
C GLU A 95 -2.64 2.80 25.22
N LYS A 96 -3.61 2.03 24.71
CA LYS A 96 -3.54 0.57 24.56
C LYS A 96 -3.96 0.19 23.13
N THR A 97 -3.73 -1.06 22.77
CA THR A 97 -4.33 -1.62 21.55
C THR A 97 -5.84 -1.79 21.80
N VAL A 98 -6.65 -1.13 20.99
CA VAL A 98 -8.11 -1.06 21.20
C VAL A 98 -8.79 -2.25 20.54
N LYS A 99 -8.47 -2.52 19.27
CA LYS A 99 -9.07 -3.59 18.46
C LYS A 99 -8.08 -4.07 17.40
N SER A 100 -8.00 -5.39 17.22
CA SER A 100 -7.28 -6.05 16.12
C SER A 100 -8.27 -6.84 15.27
N THR A 101 -8.33 -6.59 13.96
CA THR A 101 -9.23 -7.30 13.04
C THR A 101 -8.54 -7.67 11.73
N ASN A 102 -8.94 -8.82 11.17
CA ASN A 102 -8.58 -9.23 9.81
C ASN A 102 -9.71 -8.91 8.81
N SER A 103 -10.82 -8.33 9.28
CA SER A 103 -11.99 -8.01 8.45
C SER A 103 -11.78 -6.72 7.65
N VAL A 104 -12.43 -6.66 6.49
CA VAL A 104 -12.36 -5.57 5.50
C VAL A 104 -13.15 -4.32 5.95
N GLU A 105 -13.99 -4.44 6.98
CA GLU A 105 -14.90 -3.38 7.45
C GLU A 105 -14.16 -2.37 8.36
N ILE A 106 -13.29 -1.57 7.75
CA ILE A 106 -12.52 -0.52 8.44
C ILE A 106 -13.42 0.59 8.97
N ALA A 107 -14.54 0.88 8.30
CA ALA A 107 -15.45 1.94 8.71
C ALA A 107 -15.91 1.73 10.16
N ASP A 108 -16.31 0.52 10.52
CA ASP A 108 -16.79 0.21 11.88
C ASP A 108 -15.68 0.27 12.93
N LEU A 109 -14.45 -0.02 12.52
CA LEU A 109 -13.27 0.07 13.37
C LEU A 109 -12.92 1.54 13.72
N LEU A 110 -13.01 2.43 12.73
CA LEU A 110 -12.62 3.85 12.85
C LEU A 110 -13.79 4.82 13.01
N ASN A 111 -15.03 4.34 13.07
CA ASN A 111 -16.21 5.18 13.30
C ASN A 111 -16.27 5.77 14.73
N GLN A 112 -15.41 5.29 15.63
CA GLN A 112 -15.26 5.81 16.99
C GLN A 112 -14.44 7.12 17.00
N LYS A 113 -14.74 8.01 17.96
CA LYS A 113 -13.93 9.23 18.16
C LYS A 113 -12.55 8.85 18.71
N GLY A 114 -11.54 9.63 18.32
CA GLY A 114 -10.20 9.46 18.84
C GLY A 114 -10.10 9.97 20.26
N GLU A 115 -9.56 9.15 21.16
CA GLU A 115 -9.44 9.46 22.58
C GLU A 115 -8.04 9.10 23.11
N GLY A 116 -7.60 9.83 24.13
CA GLY A 116 -6.30 9.62 24.76
C GLY A 116 -5.12 9.98 23.87
N ASN A 117 -3.99 9.34 24.15
CA ASN A 117 -2.69 9.57 23.53
C ASN A 117 -2.27 8.36 22.73
N PHE A 118 -1.34 8.54 21.78
CA PHE A 118 -0.84 7.45 20.96
C PHE A 118 0.34 6.74 21.66
N SER A 119 0.26 5.41 21.79
CA SER A 119 1.34 4.55 22.26
C SER A 119 1.85 3.69 21.10
N LEU A 120 2.99 4.07 20.50
CA LEU A 120 3.55 3.31 19.39
C LEU A 120 4.09 1.96 19.88
N LEU A 121 4.64 1.91 21.08
CA LEU A 121 5.29 0.72 21.63
C LEU A 121 4.30 -0.44 21.78
N ASN A 122 3.14 -0.17 22.40
CA ASN A 122 2.08 -1.16 22.56
C ASN A 122 1.54 -1.65 21.21
N GLY A 123 1.38 -0.71 20.26
CA GLY A 123 0.97 -1.04 18.90
C GLY A 123 1.96 -1.95 18.18
N LEU A 124 3.27 -1.71 18.33
CA LEU A 124 4.30 -2.54 17.71
C LEU A 124 4.35 -3.94 18.33
N TYR A 125 4.23 -4.07 19.66
CA TYR A 125 4.19 -5.39 20.30
C TYR A 125 2.99 -6.22 19.84
N ASP A 126 1.79 -5.64 19.79
CA ASP A 126 0.60 -6.32 19.29
C ASP A 126 0.77 -6.72 17.82
N ALA A 127 1.26 -5.81 16.97
CA ALA A 127 1.52 -6.10 15.57
C ALA A 127 2.53 -7.24 15.38
N ILE A 128 3.60 -7.29 16.18
CA ILE A 128 4.55 -8.40 16.14
C ILE A 128 3.85 -9.72 16.52
N ASP A 129 3.01 -9.71 17.55
CA ASP A 129 2.28 -10.90 17.99
C ASP A 129 1.28 -11.43 16.95
N GLN A 130 0.63 -10.54 16.21
CA GLN A 130 -0.26 -10.92 15.10
C GLN A 130 0.51 -11.48 13.91
N ILE A 131 1.69 -10.92 13.60
CA ILE A 131 2.37 -11.18 12.34
C ILE A 131 3.44 -12.28 12.45
N LYS A 132 3.97 -12.54 13.65
CA LYS A 132 5.09 -13.49 13.88
C LYS A 132 4.81 -14.90 13.35
N SER A 133 3.54 -15.32 13.33
CA SER A 133 3.10 -16.64 12.90
C SER A 133 3.18 -16.83 11.38
N TYR A 134 3.16 -15.75 10.59
CA TYR A 134 3.25 -15.86 9.14
C TYR A 134 4.68 -16.12 8.68
N THR A 135 4.80 -16.97 7.65
CA THR A 135 6.08 -17.36 7.03
C THR A 135 6.47 -16.49 5.83
N PHE A 136 5.55 -15.63 5.37
CA PHE A 136 5.72 -14.74 4.22
C PHE A 136 6.44 -13.44 4.60
N CYS A 137 6.60 -12.51 3.66
CA CYS A 137 7.15 -11.19 3.97
C CYS A 137 6.25 -10.46 4.96
N ARG A 138 6.83 -9.93 6.04
CA ARG A 138 6.09 -9.31 7.13
C ARG A 138 6.31 -7.81 7.10
N GLU A 139 5.24 -7.06 6.89
CA GLU A 139 5.28 -5.61 6.77
C GLU A 139 4.28 -4.99 7.75
N ILE A 140 4.74 -3.98 8.48
CA ILE A 140 3.90 -3.14 9.34
C ILE A 140 3.83 -1.77 8.69
N LEU A 141 2.63 -1.24 8.53
CA LEU A 141 2.38 0.14 8.11
C LEU A 141 1.73 0.90 9.27
N VAL A 142 2.43 1.89 9.81
CA VAL A 142 1.89 2.74 10.88
C VAL A 142 1.37 4.04 10.27
N ILE A 143 0.09 4.34 10.46
CA ILE A 143 -0.53 5.62 10.06
C ILE A 143 -0.76 6.41 11.34
N VAL A 144 -0.02 7.51 11.51
CA VAL A 144 -0.01 8.30 12.74
C VAL A 144 -0.37 9.75 12.48
N SER A 145 -1.21 10.31 13.35
CA SER A 145 -1.53 11.74 13.38
C SER A 145 -0.89 12.45 14.58
N SER A 146 -0.66 11.73 15.68
CA SER A 146 -0.04 12.30 16.87
C SER A 146 1.45 12.58 16.70
N LEU A 147 1.87 13.76 17.14
CA LEU A 147 3.28 14.12 17.33
C LEU A 147 3.81 13.72 18.71
N VAL A 148 2.90 13.44 19.65
CA VAL A 148 3.24 13.07 21.02
C VAL A 148 3.04 11.58 21.19
N LEU A 149 4.11 10.91 21.61
CA LEU A 149 4.14 9.50 21.97
C LEU A 149 4.09 9.37 23.49
N LYS A 150 3.17 8.54 24.00
CA LYS A 150 3.12 8.17 25.41
C LYS A 150 3.38 6.68 25.54
N ASP A 151 4.66 6.35 25.58
CA ASP A 151 5.14 4.98 25.71
C ASP A 151 5.85 4.79 27.07
N PRO A 152 5.68 3.63 27.73
CA PRO A 152 6.23 3.39 29.06
C PRO A 152 7.75 3.15 29.05
N ASP A 153 8.26 2.50 28.00
CA ASP A 153 9.64 2.00 27.90
C ASP A 153 10.34 2.45 26.61
N SER A 154 11.63 2.15 26.49
CA SER A 154 12.44 2.44 25.30
C SER A 154 12.14 1.50 24.13
N TYR A 155 12.31 2.01 22.90
CA TYR A 155 12.08 1.24 21.66
C TYR A 155 13.19 0.26 21.28
N THR A 156 14.31 0.22 22.00
CA THR A 156 15.47 -0.63 21.67
C THR A 156 15.09 -2.10 21.54
N ASP A 157 14.34 -2.60 22.52
CA ASP A 157 14.01 -4.02 22.63
C ASP A 157 13.03 -4.43 21.54
N VAL A 158 12.08 -3.56 21.21
CA VAL A 158 11.14 -3.75 20.09
C VAL A 158 11.87 -3.75 18.76
N ILE A 159 12.85 -2.85 18.57
CA ILE A 159 13.64 -2.82 17.34
C ILE A 159 14.48 -4.11 17.20
N ASP A 160 15.00 -4.66 18.29
CA ASP A 160 15.69 -5.95 18.29
C ASP A 160 14.75 -7.11 17.93
N LEU A 161 13.53 -7.11 18.47
CA LEU A 161 12.49 -8.09 18.13
C LEU A 161 12.07 -8.00 16.65
N LEU A 162 11.86 -6.79 16.13
CA LEU A 162 11.52 -6.54 14.73
C LEU A 162 12.62 -7.09 13.80
N ARG A 163 13.89 -6.83 14.13
CA ARG A 163 15.04 -7.36 13.39
C ARG A 163 15.13 -8.89 13.47
N LYS A 164 14.96 -9.46 14.66
CA LYS A 164 14.95 -10.92 14.87
C LYS A 164 13.90 -11.62 14.01
N HIS A 165 12.73 -11.01 13.87
CA HIS A 165 11.64 -11.54 13.05
C HIS A 165 11.66 -11.02 11.60
N ASN A 166 12.69 -10.31 11.13
CA ASN A 166 12.77 -9.74 9.78
C ASN A 166 11.48 -8.99 9.36
N ILE A 167 10.91 -8.20 10.27
CA ILE A 167 9.70 -7.41 10.03
C ILE A 167 10.10 -6.02 9.57
N LYS A 168 9.55 -5.57 8.44
CA LYS A 168 9.78 -4.22 7.92
C LYS A 168 8.71 -3.27 8.45
N VAL A 169 9.11 -2.11 8.95
CA VAL A 169 8.17 -1.10 9.45
C VAL A 169 8.20 0.12 8.54
N ASN A 170 7.07 0.41 7.92
CA ASN A 170 6.82 1.63 7.16
C ASN A 170 5.95 2.56 8.01
N ILE A 171 6.25 3.85 8.02
CA ILE A 171 5.49 4.82 8.83
C ILE A 171 5.06 5.98 7.94
N ILE A 172 3.77 6.31 7.99
CA ILE A 172 3.19 7.51 7.40
C ILE A 172 2.76 8.42 8.55
N SER A 173 3.44 9.55 8.72
CA SER A 173 3.06 10.56 9.71
C SER A 173 2.38 11.74 9.05
N LEU A 174 1.13 12.00 9.43
CA LEU A 174 0.26 12.99 8.80
C LEU A 174 0.58 14.44 9.19
N CYS A 175 1.21 14.65 10.36
CA CYS A 175 1.49 16.01 10.86
C CYS A 175 2.95 16.43 10.69
N GLY A 176 3.91 15.50 10.69
CA GLY A 176 5.33 15.86 10.56
C GLY A 176 6.30 14.72 10.83
N GLU A 177 7.59 15.05 10.73
CA GLU A 177 8.67 14.09 10.92
C GLU A 177 9.09 13.99 12.39
N LEU A 178 9.23 12.77 12.91
CA LEU A 178 9.82 12.49 14.22
C LEU A 178 11.07 11.62 14.10
N MET A 179 12.11 11.95 14.85
CA MET A 179 13.38 11.21 14.86
C MET A 179 13.21 9.74 15.25
N ILE A 180 12.32 9.47 16.22
CA ILE A 180 12.05 8.09 16.68
C ILE A 180 11.53 7.23 15.52
N TYR A 181 10.62 7.76 14.71
CA TYR A 181 10.09 7.05 13.53
C TYR A 181 11.18 6.77 12.51
N LYS A 182 12.05 7.76 12.24
CA LYS A 182 13.20 7.56 11.34
C LYS A 182 14.11 6.44 11.82
N ASN A 183 14.48 6.45 13.10
CA ASN A 183 15.36 5.43 13.66
C ASN A 183 14.76 4.01 13.53
N ILE A 184 13.46 3.84 13.77
CA ILE A 184 12.76 2.54 13.62
C ILE A 184 12.75 2.10 12.16
N VAL A 185 12.42 3.01 11.24
CA VAL A 185 12.32 2.73 9.81
C VAL A 185 13.68 2.37 9.22
N GLU A 186 14.73 3.12 9.55
CA GLU A 186 16.12 2.85 9.10
C GLU A 186 16.63 1.52 9.65
N SER A 187 16.34 1.22 10.92
CA SER A 187 16.76 -0.03 11.56
C SER A 187 16.09 -1.27 10.97
N THR A 188 14.87 -1.12 10.43
CA THR A 188 14.08 -2.23 9.85
C THR A 188 14.14 -2.29 8.31
N GLY A 189 14.78 -1.29 7.67
CA GLY A 189 14.83 -1.18 6.21
C GLY A 189 13.48 -0.85 5.56
N GLY A 190 12.61 -0.15 6.29
CA GLY A 190 11.34 0.35 5.79
C GLY A 190 11.46 1.72 5.14
N LYS A 191 10.32 2.40 4.96
CA LYS A 191 10.24 3.77 4.44
C LYS A 191 9.37 4.68 5.32
N PHE A 192 9.82 5.93 5.46
CA PHE A 192 9.12 6.98 6.21
C PHE A 192 8.51 8.00 5.25
N PHE A 193 7.25 8.37 5.46
CA PHE A 193 6.55 9.32 4.61
C PHE A 193 5.83 10.39 5.43
N VAL A 194 5.85 11.61 4.92
CA VAL A 194 5.07 12.74 5.41
C VAL A 194 4.25 13.29 4.24
N PRO A 195 2.93 13.01 4.18
CA PRO A 195 2.09 13.55 3.13
C PRO A 195 1.88 15.05 3.34
N LEU A 196 1.81 15.78 2.22
CA LEU A 196 1.53 17.22 2.23
C LEU A 196 0.03 17.48 2.16
N ASN A 197 -0.66 16.70 1.33
CA ASN A 197 -2.08 16.79 1.03
C ASN A 197 -2.70 15.38 1.03
N ILE A 198 -4.02 15.31 1.07
CA ILE A 198 -4.75 14.03 1.01
C ILE A 198 -4.48 13.24 -0.28
N ASP A 199 -4.27 13.92 -1.41
CA ASP A 199 -3.92 13.28 -2.67
C ASP A 199 -2.52 12.68 -2.62
N HIS A 200 -1.58 13.34 -1.95
CA HIS A 200 -0.25 12.79 -1.71
C HIS A 200 -0.33 11.56 -0.79
N PHE A 201 -1.17 11.60 0.24
CA PHE A 201 -1.43 10.43 1.09
C PHE A 201 -2.00 9.24 0.29
N ASN A 202 -3.00 9.48 -0.55
CA ASN A 202 -3.56 8.46 -1.45
C ASN A 202 -2.51 7.89 -2.40
N TYR A 203 -1.62 8.74 -2.91
CA TYR A 203 -0.52 8.30 -3.75
C TYR A 203 0.47 7.41 -2.99
N ILE A 204 0.85 7.79 -1.77
CA ILE A 204 1.75 6.99 -0.93
C ILE A 204 1.12 5.61 -0.66
N LEU A 205 -0.17 5.56 -0.29
CA LEU A 205 -0.89 4.30 -0.12
C LEU A 205 -0.89 3.46 -1.40
N ARG A 206 -1.09 4.08 -2.56
CA ARG A 206 -1.00 3.38 -3.85
C ARG A 206 0.40 2.85 -4.12
N CYS A 207 1.46 3.55 -3.73
CA CYS A 207 2.83 3.03 -3.84
C CYS A 207 3.06 1.82 -2.95
N MET A 208 2.40 1.78 -1.78
CA MET A 208 2.47 0.64 -0.87
C MET A 208 1.81 -0.62 -1.40
N THR A 209 1.00 -0.57 -2.47
CA THR A 209 0.48 -1.79 -3.11
C THR A 209 1.57 -2.54 -3.86
N VAL A 210 2.68 -1.90 -4.21
CA VAL A 210 3.79 -2.57 -4.90
C VAL A 210 4.65 -3.31 -3.87
N PRO A 211 4.94 -4.61 -4.06
CA PRO A 211 5.76 -5.36 -3.13
C PRO A 211 7.19 -4.80 -3.08
N GLY A 212 7.73 -4.70 -1.87
CA GLY A 212 9.08 -4.19 -1.64
C GLY A 212 10.19 -5.16 -2.05
N GLU A 213 11.41 -4.64 -2.10
CA GLU A 213 12.63 -5.40 -2.38
C GLU A 213 12.96 -6.37 -1.25
N LEU A 214 13.23 -7.63 -1.57
CA LEU A 214 13.68 -8.62 -0.59
C LEU A 214 15.20 -8.74 -0.68
N ASN A 215 15.89 -8.36 0.40
CA ASN A 215 17.35 -8.53 0.52
C ASN A 215 17.74 -9.92 1.04
N SER A 216 16.76 -10.79 1.34
CA SER A 216 17.05 -12.14 1.84
C SER A 216 17.53 -13.06 0.73
N SER A 217 18.54 -13.87 1.05
CA SER A 217 19.07 -14.93 0.18
C SER A 217 18.20 -16.19 0.20
N THR A 218 17.34 -16.38 1.21
CA THR A 218 16.54 -17.59 1.40
C THR A 218 15.27 -17.59 0.55
N ILE A 219 15.08 -18.63 -0.27
CA ILE A 219 13.87 -18.84 -1.06
C ILE A 219 13.00 -19.84 -0.31
N ASN A 220 11.81 -19.41 0.11
CA ASN A 220 10.81 -20.30 0.69
C ASN A 220 9.88 -20.80 -0.41
N LEU A 221 9.81 -22.12 -0.58
CA LEU A 221 8.84 -22.74 -1.47
C LEU A 221 7.53 -22.95 -0.71
N ILE A 222 6.43 -22.55 -1.34
CA ILE A 222 5.09 -22.67 -0.75
C ILE A 222 4.24 -23.59 -1.62
N LYS A 223 3.45 -24.44 -0.96
CA LYS A 223 2.52 -25.34 -1.65
C LYS A 223 1.22 -24.59 -1.91
N LEU A 224 0.86 -24.44 -3.18
CA LEU A 224 -0.41 -23.85 -3.62
C LEU A 224 -1.34 -24.93 -4.16
N GLY A 225 -2.64 -24.77 -3.93
CA GLY A 225 -3.69 -25.57 -4.53
C GLY A 225 -4.43 -24.79 -5.62
N PHE A 226 -4.60 -25.42 -6.78
CA PHE A 226 -5.44 -24.92 -7.86
C PHE A 226 -6.77 -25.67 -7.85
N PRO A 227 -7.82 -25.10 -7.25
CA PRO A 227 -9.11 -25.76 -7.15
C PRO A 227 -9.83 -25.75 -8.51
N LYS A 228 -10.69 -26.75 -8.71
CA LYS A 228 -11.60 -26.80 -9.86
C LYS A 228 -12.91 -26.10 -9.52
N VAL A 229 -13.53 -25.48 -10.52
CA VAL A 229 -14.87 -24.90 -10.37
C VAL A 229 -15.90 -26.02 -10.46
N ILE A 230 -16.83 -26.06 -9.50
CA ILE A 230 -17.98 -26.97 -9.49
C ILE A 230 -19.25 -26.13 -9.60
N TYR A 231 -20.19 -26.57 -10.45
CA TYR A 231 -21.50 -25.94 -10.69
C TYR A 231 -22.66 -26.72 -10.04
N GLU A 232 -22.38 -27.42 -8.95
CA GLU A 232 -23.33 -28.25 -8.21
C GLU A 232 -23.63 -27.59 -6.88
N GLU A 233 -24.85 -27.79 -6.36
CA GLU A 233 -25.24 -27.30 -5.05
C GLU A 233 -24.45 -28.02 -3.95
N GLY A 234 -23.66 -27.25 -3.21
CA GLY A 234 -22.79 -27.74 -2.16
C GLY A 234 -22.87 -26.86 -0.92
N VAL A 235 -22.64 -27.47 0.25
CA VAL A 235 -22.49 -26.72 1.50
C VAL A 235 -21.05 -26.22 1.60
N CYS A 236 -20.87 -24.91 1.67
CA CYS A 236 -19.57 -24.31 1.85
C CYS A 236 -19.00 -24.62 3.24
N ALA A 237 -17.78 -25.15 3.29
CA ALA A 237 -17.09 -25.45 4.54
C ALA A 237 -16.72 -24.20 5.37
N CYS A 238 -16.77 -23.00 4.76
CA CYS A 238 -16.34 -21.75 5.40
C CYS A 238 -17.47 -21.11 6.24
N HIS A 239 -18.69 -21.10 5.70
CA HIS A 239 -19.84 -20.42 6.30
C HIS A 239 -20.99 -21.39 6.63
N LEU A 240 -20.86 -22.67 6.26
CA LEU A 240 -21.91 -23.69 6.37
C LEU A 240 -23.21 -23.30 5.66
N GLN A 241 -23.08 -22.55 4.55
CA GLN A 241 -24.18 -22.10 3.71
C GLN A 241 -24.20 -22.86 2.39
N LEU A 242 -25.39 -23.19 1.91
CA LEU A 242 -25.62 -23.77 0.59
C LEU A 242 -25.30 -22.75 -0.51
N GLN A 243 -24.52 -23.17 -1.50
CA GLN A 243 -24.19 -22.38 -2.67
C GLN A 243 -24.26 -23.27 -3.92
N SER A 244 -24.68 -22.70 -5.04
CA SER A 244 -24.83 -23.39 -6.33
C SER A 244 -23.54 -23.47 -7.14
N VAL A 245 -22.56 -22.62 -6.83
CA VAL A 245 -21.26 -22.58 -7.50
C VAL A 245 -20.18 -22.44 -6.45
N GLY A 246 -19.11 -23.20 -6.60
CA GLY A 246 -17.97 -23.12 -5.70
C GLY A 246 -16.72 -23.78 -6.27
N TYR A 247 -15.78 -23.99 -5.38
CA TYR A 247 -14.44 -24.47 -5.68
C TYR A 247 -14.14 -25.73 -4.89
N GLU A 248 -13.57 -26.72 -5.56
CA GLU A 248 -13.16 -27.99 -4.97
C GLU A 248 -11.70 -27.93 -4.51
N CYS A 249 -11.44 -28.15 -3.22
CA CYS A 249 -10.05 -28.27 -2.76
C CYS A 249 -9.37 -29.50 -3.40
N PRO A 250 -8.19 -29.35 -4.03
CA PRO A 250 -7.52 -30.48 -4.69
C PRO A 250 -7.00 -31.55 -3.72
N LEU A 251 -6.78 -31.22 -2.44
CA LEU A 251 -6.30 -32.17 -1.43
C LEU A 251 -7.45 -32.86 -0.68
N CYS A 252 -8.31 -32.09 0.00
CA CYS A 252 -9.34 -32.64 0.87
C CYS A 252 -10.73 -32.67 0.24
N LYS A 253 -10.90 -32.23 -1.02
CA LYS A 253 -12.16 -32.32 -1.79
C LYS A 253 -13.32 -31.51 -1.20
N THR A 254 -13.04 -30.57 -0.32
CA THR A 254 -14.03 -29.72 0.33
C THR A 254 -14.55 -28.64 -0.61
N PHE A 255 -15.84 -28.34 -0.49
CA PHE A 255 -16.49 -27.27 -1.23
C PHE A 255 -16.27 -25.90 -0.57
N ILE A 256 -15.80 -24.93 -1.37
CA ILE A 256 -15.36 -23.61 -0.91
C ILE A 256 -16.00 -22.52 -1.76
N CYS A 257 -16.40 -21.40 -1.14
CA CYS A 257 -17.18 -20.35 -1.80
C CYS A 257 -16.36 -19.38 -2.65
N SER A 258 -15.14 -19.04 -2.22
CA SER A 258 -14.38 -17.93 -2.79
C SER A 258 -12.89 -18.23 -2.84
N LEU A 259 -12.19 -17.53 -3.73
CA LEU A 259 -10.74 -17.56 -3.86
C LEU A 259 -10.21 -16.13 -3.92
N PRO A 260 -8.97 -15.88 -3.47
CA PRO A 260 -8.04 -16.82 -2.84
C PRO A 260 -8.32 -17.01 -1.34
N MET A 261 -8.09 -18.21 -0.82
CA MET A 261 -8.19 -18.46 0.62
C MET A 261 -7.43 -19.72 1.07
N GLY A 262 -7.10 -19.79 2.35
CA GLY A 262 -6.66 -21.05 2.97
C GLY A 262 -7.84 -22.01 3.15
N CYS A 263 -7.66 -23.29 2.80
CA CYS A 263 -8.69 -24.29 3.02
C CYS A 263 -8.93 -24.50 4.52
N PRO A 264 -10.19 -24.44 5.02
CA PRO A 264 -10.47 -24.55 6.45
C PRO A 264 -10.20 -25.94 7.04
N ILE A 265 -10.01 -26.97 6.20
CA ILE A 265 -9.82 -28.36 6.65
C ILE A 265 -8.38 -28.82 6.52
N CYS A 266 -7.70 -28.50 5.41
CA CYS A 266 -6.32 -28.95 5.16
C CYS A 266 -5.28 -27.82 5.16
N GLU A 267 -5.69 -26.58 5.42
CA GLU A 267 -4.86 -25.36 5.50
C GLU A 267 -4.05 -25.03 4.22
N LEU A 268 -4.26 -25.78 3.13
CA LEU A 268 -3.65 -25.48 1.84
C LEU A 268 -4.15 -24.13 1.31
N GLN A 269 -3.23 -23.26 0.89
CA GLN A 269 -3.55 -22.01 0.22
C GLN A 269 -4.10 -22.27 -1.17
N LEU A 270 -5.36 -21.90 -1.40
CA LEU A 270 -6.07 -22.09 -2.66
C LEU A 270 -6.10 -20.79 -3.46
N VAL A 271 -5.64 -20.88 -4.70
CA VAL A 271 -5.41 -19.71 -5.56
C VAL A 271 -5.81 -20.06 -6.98
N SER A 272 -6.38 -19.09 -7.72
CA SER A 272 -6.63 -19.23 -9.15
C SER A 272 -5.38 -18.88 -9.96
N SER A 273 -5.22 -19.45 -11.16
CA SER A 273 -4.11 -19.10 -12.05
C SER A 273 -4.07 -17.59 -12.38
N LEU A 274 -5.24 -16.95 -12.45
CA LEU A 274 -5.36 -15.51 -12.68
C LEU A 274 -4.76 -14.68 -11.54
N ASN A 275 -4.92 -15.12 -10.29
CA ASN A 275 -4.37 -14.41 -9.13
C ASN A 275 -2.83 -14.40 -9.17
N ILE A 276 -2.22 -15.51 -9.60
CA ILE A 276 -0.76 -15.59 -9.79
C ILE A 276 -0.34 -14.74 -11.00
N ALA A 277 -1.10 -14.78 -12.10
CA ALA A 277 -0.86 -13.95 -13.30
C ALA A 277 -0.69 -12.46 -12.97
N LYS A 278 -1.51 -11.93 -12.06
CA LYS A 278 -1.39 -10.54 -11.61
C LYS A 278 -0.09 -10.27 -10.86
N ALA A 279 0.30 -11.18 -9.97
CA ALA A 279 1.57 -11.09 -9.24
C ALA A 279 2.81 -11.11 -10.16
N PHE A 280 2.75 -11.75 -11.33
CA PHE A 280 3.84 -11.75 -12.31
C PHE A 280 4.20 -10.34 -12.81
N GLN A 281 3.25 -9.41 -12.86
CA GLN A 281 3.50 -8.03 -13.29
C GLN A 281 4.52 -7.33 -12.39
N HIS A 282 4.56 -7.68 -11.11
CA HIS A 282 5.56 -7.15 -10.20
C HIS A 282 6.91 -7.82 -10.37
N MET A 283 6.96 -9.10 -10.76
CA MET A 283 8.22 -9.85 -10.92
C MET A 283 9.01 -9.41 -12.15
N TYR A 284 8.34 -9.03 -13.24
CA TYR A 284 8.99 -8.60 -14.47
C TYR A 284 8.51 -7.19 -14.86
N PRO A 285 8.96 -6.14 -14.16
CA PRO A 285 8.58 -4.78 -14.50
C PRO A 285 9.12 -4.41 -15.88
N LEU A 286 8.35 -3.62 -16.63
CA LEU A 286 8.81 -3.09 -17.90
C LEU A 286 9.94 -2.08 -17.67
N ALA A 287 11.06 -2.25 -18.38
CA ALA A 287 12.17 -1.31 -18.36
C ALA A 287 11.74 0.04 -18.97
N PRO A 288 12.17 1.17 -18.38
CA PRO A 288 11.79 2.49 -18.88
C PRO A 288 12.30 2.67 -20.31
N PHE A 289 11.47 3.29 -21.16
CA PHE A 289 11.87 3.59 -22.52
C PHE A 289 12.92 4.70 -22.56
N THR A 290 13.87 4.59 -23.49
CA THR A 290 14.92 5.58 -23.69
C THR A 290 14.39 6.76 -24.48
N LYS A 291 14.84 7.98 -24.17
CA LYS A 291 14.45 9.16 -24.95
C LYS A 291 15.04 9.07 -26.35
N CYS A 292 14.20 9.23 -27.36
CA CYS A 292 14.58 9.28 -28.77
C CYS A 292 14.20 10.64 -29.36
N CYS A 293 15.04 11.16 -30.24
CA CYS A 293 14.97 12.55 -30.67
C CYS A 293 13.93 12.81 -31.75
N ASN A 294 13.46 11.80 -32.51
CA ASN A 294 12.47 11.97 -33.58
C ASN A 294 11.90 10.62 -34.01
N GLY A 295 10.59 10.40 -33.84
CA GLY A 295 9.89 9.25 -34.39
C GLY A 295 8.38 9.41 -34.35
N VAL A 296 7.68 8.45 -34.95
CA VAL A 296 6.21 8.38 -34.94
C VAL A 296 5.79 7.28 -33.97
N CYS A 297 4.85 7.58 -33.09
CA CYS A 297 4.33 6.65 -32.10
C CYS A 297 3.70 5.43 -32.80
N PHE A 298 4.16 4.23 -32.45
CA PHE A 298 3.70 2.95 -32.99
C PHE A 298 2.19 2.71 -32.77
N VAL A 299 1.60 3.29 -31.73
CA VAL A 299 0.21 3.05 -31.33
C VAL A 299 -0.74 4.08 -31.93
N CYS A 300 -0.41 5.37 -31.83
CA CYS A 300 -1.34 6.46 -32.15
C CYS A 300 -0.85 7.41 -33.26
N ASN A 301 0.30 7.13 -33.89
CA ASN A 301 0.90 7.92 -34.96
C ASN A 301 1.20 9.40 -34.63
N SER A 302 1.21 9.79 -33.35
CA SER A 302 1.64 11.12 -32.91
C SER A 302 3.18 11.21 -32.88
N PRO A 303 3.80 12.39 -32.78
CA PRO A 303 5.24 12.49 -32.52
C PRO A 303 5.58 11.73 -31.23
N GLY A 304 6.62 10.90 -31.32
CA GLY A 304 7.09 10.04 -30.24
C GLY A 304 8.47 10.43 -29.76
N ASN A 305 8.64 10.39 -28.44
CA ASN A 305 9.85 10.83 -27.74
C ASN A 305 10.56 9.68 -27.03
N PHE A 306 9.97 8.48 -27.00
CA PHE A 306 10.46 7.34 -26.24
C PHE A 306 10.61 6.13 -27.13
N SER A 307 11.66 5.33 -26.95
CA SER A 307 11.91 4.10 -27.71
C SER A 307 12.17 2.92 -26.79
N CYS A 308 11.60 1.76 -27.14
CA CYS A 308 11.92 0.51 -26.47
C CYS A 308 13.25 -0.05 -26.99
N GLU A 309 14.19 -0.40 -26.11
CA GLU A 309 15.51 -0.93 -26.51
C GLU A 309 15.45 -2.32 -27.17
N LYS A 310 14.39 -3.10 -26.92
CA LYS A 310 14.26 -4.47 -27.43
C LYS A 310 13.74 -4.54 -28.87
N CYS A 311 12.69 -3.78 -29.17
CA CYS A 311 12.01 -3.80 -30.47
C CYS A 311 12.20 -2.51 -31.27
N ASN A 312 12.88 -1.50 -30.72
CA ASN A 312 13.08 -0.16 -31.30
C ASN A 312 11.79 0.57 -31.70
N SER A 313 10.63 0.13 -31.19
CA SER A 313 9.35 0.81 -31.41
C SER A 313 9.30 2.12 -30.62
N VAL A 314 8.79 3.17 -31.27
CA VAL A 314 8.69 4.51 -30.71
C VAL A 314 7.31 4.73 -30.09
N TYR A 315 7.26 5.42 -28.97
CA TYR A 315 6.06 5.77 -28.20
C TYR A 315 6.05 7.28 -27.88
N CYS A 316 4.86 7.87 -27.84
CA CYS A 316 4.65 9.22 -27.30
C CYS A 316 4.45 9.18 -25.79
N ASP A 317 4.49 10.34 -25.14
CA ASP A 317 4.38 10.47 -23.68
C ASP A 317 3.11 9.81 -23.10
N SER A 318 1.97 9.93 -23.78
CA SER A 318 0.71 9.33 -23.32
C SER A 318 0.70 7.81 -23.47
N CYS A 319 1.21 7.28 -24.59
CA CYS A 319 1.31 5.84 -24.80
C CYS A 319 2.36 5.20 -23.89
N ASP A 320 3.49 5.88 -23.66
CA ASP A 320 4.51 5.46 -22.70
C ASP A 320 3.91 5.32 -21.29
N LEU A 321 3.19 6.34 -20.82
CA LEU A 321 2.54 6.34 -19.52
C LEU A 321 1.47 5.25 -19.41
N PHE A 322 0.66 5.04 -20.46
CA PHE A 322 -0.34 3.97 -20.48
C PHE A 322 0.29 2.57 -20.44
N VAL A 323 1.35 2.36 -21.24
CA VAL A 323 2.07 1.09 -21.28
C VAL A 323 2.69 0.77 -19.92
N HIS A 324 3.33 1.74 -19.27
CA HIS A 324 3.99 1.53 -17.97
C HIS A 324 3.03 1.49 -16.76
N ASN A 325 1.85 2.10 -16.83
CA ASN A 325 0.92 2.12 -15.69
C ASN A 325 -0.16 1.03 -15.74
N ASN A 326 -0.55 0.60 -16.94
CA ASN A 326 -1.71 -0.28 -17.15
C ASN A 326 -1.34 -1.65 -17.73
N LEU A 327 -0.42 -1.70 -18.69
CA LEU A 327 -0.10 -2.93 -19.40
C LEU A 327 1.10 -3.67 -18.78
N ASN A 328 2.15 -2.96 -18.39
CA ASN A 328 3.43 -3.50 -17.92
C ASN A 328 4.16 -4.40 -18.93
N PHE A 329 3.85 -4.30 -20.23
CA PHE A 329 4.59 -4.94 -21.31
C PHE A 329 4.62 -4.06 -22.56
N CYS A 330 5.69 -4.16 -23.34
CA CYS A 330 5.83 -3.44 -24.60
C CYS A 330 5.02 -4.11 -25.71
N LEU A 331 4.17 -3.33 -26.40
CA LEU A 331 3.32 -3.82 -27.49
C LEU A 331 4.09 -4.26 -28.74
N GLY A 332 5.28 -3.70 -28.98
CA GLY A 332 6.09 -4.02 -30.15
C GLY A 332 7.02 -5.22 -29.95
N CYS A 333 7.27 -5.62 -28.70
CA CYS A 333 8.05 -6.82 -28.41
C CYS A 333 7.18 -8.05 -28.66
N LYS A 334 7.62 -8.95 -29.55
CA LYS A 334 7.08 -10.31 -29.57
C LYS A 334 7.51 -10.99 -28.27
N ASN A 335 6.56 -11.62 -27.58
CA ASN A 335 6.82 -12.42 -26.37
C ASN A 335 7.88 -13.49 -26.62
#